data_AF-A0A9W8A6A2-F1
#
_entry.id   AF-A0A9W8A6A2-F1
#
_cell.length_a   1.000
_cell.length_b   1.000
_cell.length_c   1.000
_cell.angle_alpha   90.00
_cell.angle_beta   90.00
_cell.angle_gamma   90.00
#
_symmetry.space_group_name_H-M   'P 1'
#
loop_
_entity.id
_entity.type
_entity.pdbx_description
1 polymer ?
#
loop_
_entity_poly.entity_id
_entity_poly.type
_entity_poly.pdbx_seq_one_letter_code
_entity_poly.pdbx_strand_id
1 'polypeptide(L)'
;MGSSSPSRKDRHRSGKHPREVMPAHLTDEVRGDASDDAEERDAFADRLRQRELSRKEETRRSRNDRKAHRPDSQAHADAPARESVTANDLRERSRQEYLRKREQSRLELLRGQIEDEEQLFQGMKLTDAERERLEYQREVLRLAEERKDIKVGVEGYVMPEDYITEKGKIDRKRKEQVLYQRYQEPDRRGPGATSGASRSEQEQWEERQISRTLIKGKVREPTAATATDEPGTEPTEFDYILDETAIDFVMESTLDPETDADREARE
;
A
#
# COMPACT_ATOMS: atom_id res chain seq x y z
N MET A 1 -4.69 -50.86 -44.99
CA MET A 1 -6.06 -51.10 -44.50
C MET A 1 -6.57 -49.80 -43.89
N GLY A 2 -7.38 -49.06 -44.64
CA GLY A 2 -7.90 -47.75 -44.23
C GLY A 2 -9.12 -47.91 -43.33
N SER A 3 -9.08 -47.34 -42.13
CA SER A 3 -10.21 -47.28 -41.20
C SER A 3 -11.11 -46.09 -41.56
N SER A 4 -12.15 -46.38 -42.33
CA SER A 4 -13.24 -45.45 -42.64
C SER A 4 -14.22 -45.42 -41.47
N SER A 5 -14.28 -44.31 -40.72
CA SER A 5 -15.27 -44.09 -39.66
C SER A 5 -16.65 -43.80 -40.28
N PRO A 6 -17.75 -44.45 -39.85
CA PRO A 6 -19.06 -44.19 -40.40
C PRO A 6 -19.67 -42.91 -39.82
N SER A 7 -20.11 -42.03 -40.72
CA SER A 7 -20.84 -40.79 -40.47
C SER A 7 -22.11 -41.02 -39.63
N ARG A 8 -22.21 -40.33 -38.49
CA ARG A 8 -23.44 -40.24 -37.69
C ARG A 8 -24.44 -39.35 -38.43
N LYS A 9 -25.41 -40.00 -39.07
CA LYS A 9 -26.56 -39.35 -39.71
C LYS A 9 -27.57 -38.96 -38.63
N ASP A 10 -27.80 -37.66 -38.47
CA ASP A 10 -28.82 -37.09 -37.59
C ASP A 10 -30.19 -37.71 -37.87
N ARG A 11 -30.76 -38.37 -36.86
CA ARG A 11 -32.14 -38.83 -36.87
C ARG A 11 -32.99 -37.84 -36.08
N HIS A 12 -33.53 -36.84 -36.78
CA HIS A 12 -34.65 -36.07 -36.25
C HIS A 12 -35.87 -37.00 -36.18
N ARG A 13 -36.15 -37.53 -34.99
CA ARG A 13 -37.39 -38.25 -34.68
C ARG A 13 -38.45 -37.21 -34.35
N SER A 14 -39.30 -36.85 -35.33
CA SER A 14 -40.51 -36.05 -35.05
C SER A 14 -41.53 -36.92 -34.30
N GLY A 15 -41.41 -36.94 -32.97
CA GLY A 15 -42.47 -37.43 -32.10
C GLY A 15 -43.64 -36.46 -32.17
N LYS A 16 -44.63 -36.74 -33.02
CA LYS A 16 -45.90 -36.01 -33.02
C LYS A 16 -46.71 -36.51 -31.81
N HIS A 17 -46.52 -35.87 -30.66
CA HIS A 17 -47.34 -36.11 -29.49
C HIS A 17 -48.80 -35.73 -29.81
N PRO A 18 -49.79 -36.55 -29.43
CA PRO A 18 -51.19 -36.20 -29.64
C PRO A 18 -51.49 -34.92 -28.85
N ARG A 19 -52.15 -33.96 -29.50
CA ARG A 19 -52.68 -32.77 -28.82
C ARG A 19 -53.73 -33.23 -27.82
N GLU A 20 -53.44 -33.12 -26.53
CA GLU A 20 -54.43 -33.24 -25.48
C GLU A 20 -55.52 -32.18 -25.72
N VAL A 21 -56.75 -32.63 -25.94
CA VAL A 21 -57.92 -31.75 -26.07
C VAL A 21 -58.34 -31.39 -24.65
N MET A 22 -58.05 -30.16 -24.24
CA MET A 22 -58.48 -29.63 -22.94
C MET A 22 -60.01 -29.61 -22.83
N PRO A 23 -60.60 -29.94 -21.67
CA PRO A 23 -62.06 -29.97 -21.49
C PRO A 23 -62.67 -28.57 -21.64
N ALA A 24 -63.76 -28.48 -22.41
CA ALA A 24 -64.38 -27.25 -22.92
C ALA A 24 -64.98 -26.26 -21.88
N HIS A 25 -64.73 -26.43 -20.58
CA HIS A 25 -65.27 -25.55 -19.53
C HIS A 25 -64.27 -24.52 -18.98
N LEU A 26 -63.06 -24.44 -19.55
CA LEU A 26 -61.97 -23.54 -19.10
C LEU A 26 -61.49 -22.58 -20.21
N THR A 27 -62.37 -22.14 -21.12
CA THR A 27 -61.92 -21.57 -22.42
C THR A 27 -62.12 -20.07 -22.65
N ASP A 28 -62.67 -19.31 -21.70
CA ASP A 28 -62.79 -17.85 -21.88
C ASP A 28 -61.91 -17.00 -20.96
N GLU A 29 -61.62 -17.41 -19.72
CA GLU A 29 -60.74 -16.60 -18.84
C GLU A 29 -59.24 -16.83 -19.12
N VAL A 30 -58.84 -18.04 -19.51
CA VAL A 30 -57.41 -18.38 -19.77
C VAL A 30 -56.92 -17.90 -21.15
N ARG A 31 -57.81 -17.40 -22.02
CA ARG A 31 -57.43 -16.89 -23.36
C ARG A 31 -56.86 -15.47 -23.32
N GLY A 32 -57.26 -14.65 -22.35
CA GLY A 32 -56.69 -13.32 -22.12
C GLY A 32 -55.28 -13.41 -21.52
N ASP A 33 -55.10 -14.30 -20.54
CA ASP A 33 -53.81 -14.50 -19.88
C ASP A 33 -52.75 -15.10 -20.82
N ALA A 34 -53.15 -15.89 -21.83
CA ALA A 34 -52.21 -16.51 -22.77
C ALA A 34 -51.58 -15.53 -23.78
N SER A 35 -52.28 -14.43 -24.13
CA SER A 35 -51.68 -13.35 -24.93
C SER A 35 -50.72 -12.53 -24.10
N ASP A 36 -51.10 -12.22 -22.86
CA ASP A 36 -50.26 -11.44 -21.94
C ASP A 36 -48.99 -12.23 -21.57
N ASP A 37 -49.10 -13.53 -21.32
CA ASP A 37 -47.96 -14.44 -21.11
C ASP A 37 -47.02 -14.55 -22.33
N ALA A 38 -47.55 -14.39 -23.54
CA ALA A 38 -46.74 -14.39 -24.76
C ALA A 38 -46.01 -13.06 -24.93
N GLU A 39 -46.70 -11.94 -24.68
CA GLU A 39 -46.13 -10.60 -24.70
C GLU A 39 -45.04 -10.42 -23.62
N GLU A 40 -45.26 -10.95 -22.42
CA GLU A 40 -44.26 -10.93 -21.34
C GLU A 40 -43.00 -11.73 -21.70
N ARG A 41 -43.16 -12.86 -22.39
CA ARG A 41 -42.06 -13.71 -22.85
C ARG A 41 -41.23 -13.02 -23.93
N ASP A 42 -41.90 -12.39 -24.88
CA ASP A 42 -41.23 -11.64 -25.97
C ASP A 42 -40.56 -10.37 -25.42
N ALA A 43 -41.20 -9.66 -24.49
CA ALA A 43 -40.61 -8.51 -23.79
C ALA A 43 -39.40 -8.90 -22.93
N PHE A 44 -39.38 -10.10 -22.34
CA PHE A 44 -38.20 -10.61 -21.63
C PHE A 44 -37.07 -10.99 -22.60
N ALA A 45 -37.39 -11.61 -23.73
CA ALA A 45 -36.41 -11.95 -24.76
C ALA A 45 -35.73 -10.68 -25.33
N ASP A 46 -36.50 -9.62 -25.55
CA ASP A 46 -35.95 -8.35 -26.03
C ASP A 46 -35.09 -7.63 -24.98
N ARG A 47 -35.48 -7.68 -23.69
CA ARG A 47 -34.61 -7.22 -22.59
C ARG A 47 -33.29 -7.99 -22.53
N LEU A 48 -33.31 -9.30 -22.74
CA LEU A 48 -32.11 -10.13 -22.77
C LEU A 48 -31.20 -9.77 -23.95
N ARG A 49 -31.79 -9.61 -25.15
CA ARG A 49 -31.07 -9.18 -26.36
C ARG A 49 -30.42 -7.80 -26.19
N GLN A 50 -31.15 -6.84 -25.62
CA GLN A 50 -30.60 -5.50 -25.34
C GLN A 50 -29.42 -5.56 -24.36
N ARG A 51 -29.49 -6.40 -23.31
CA ARG A 51 -28.39 -6.62 -22.35
C ARG A 51 -27.18 -7.28 -22.99
N GLU A 52 -27.38 -8.21 -23.93
CA GLU A 52 -26.27 -8.85 -24.66
C GLU A 52 -25.64 -7.90 -25.68
N LEU A 53 -26.45 -7.08 -26.36
CA LEU A 53 -25.95 -6.05 -27.28
C LEU A 53 -25.13 -4.99 -26.53
N SER A 54 -25.60 -4.50 -25.38
CA SER A 54 -24.85 -3.54 -24.57
C SER A 54 -23.53 -4.12 -24.05
N ARG A 55 -23.52 -5.37 -23.57
CA ARG A 55 -22.30 -6.09 -23.18
C ARG A 55 -21.34 -6.26 -24.37
N LYS A 56 -21.86 -6.56 -25.56
CA LYS A 56 -21.07 -6.70 -26.79
C LYS A 56 -20.49 -5.36 -27.25
N GLU A 57 -21.22 -4.26 -27.11
CA GLU A 57 -20.70 -2.92 -27.36
C GLU A 57 -19.63 -2.51 -26.34
N GLU A 58 -19.84 -2.78 -25.06
CA GLU A 58 -18.87 -2.51 -24.00
C GLU A 58 -17.56 -3.27 -24.23
N THR A 59 -17.63 -4.56 -24.59
CA THR A 59 -16.44 -5.34 -24.93
C THR A 59 -15.74 -4.83 -26.19
N ARG A 60 -16.48 -4.31 -27.18
CA ARG A 60 -15.91 -3.68 -28.38
C ARG A 60 -15.24 -2.34 -28.06
N ARG A 61 -15.84 -1.50 -27.22
CA ARG A 61 -15.25 -0.24 -26.73
C ARG A 61 -13.97 -0.51 -25.96
N SER A 62 -14.00 -1.44 -24.99
CA SER A 62 -12.82 -1.89 -24.24
C SER A 62 -11.71 -2.45 -25.15
N ARG A 63 -12.06 -3.16 -26.22
CA ARG A 63 -11.08 -3.70 -27.18
C ARG A 63 -10.49 -2.61 -28.10
N ASN A 64 -11.27 -1.59 -28.45
CA ASN A 64 -10.80 -0.45 -29.21
C ASN A 64 -9.92 0.48 -28.34
N ASP A 65 -10.28 0.70 -27.08
CA ASP A 65 -9.45 1.44 -26.12
C ASP A 65 -8.14 0.70 -25.87
N ARG A 66 -8.16 -0.64 -25.71
CA ARG A 66 -6.93 -1.45 -25.62
C ARG A 66 -6.10 -1.44 -26.90
N LYS A 67 -6.68 -1.16 -28.07
CA LYS A 67 -5.96 -1.07 -29.34
C LYS A 67 -5.42 0.35 -29.60
N ALA A 68 -6.09 1.38 -29.11
CA ALA A 68 -5.62 2.76 -29.12
C ALA A 68 -4.54 3.02 -28.06
N HIS A 69 -4.60 2.32 -26.92
CA HIS A 69 -3.57 2.32 -25.86
C HIS A 69 -2.56 1.18 -25.98
N ARG A 70 -2.38 0.58 -27.16
CA ARG A 70 -1.24 -0.30 -27.38
C ARG A 70 -0.06 0.62 -27.75
N PRO A 71 0.86 0.97 -26.83
CA PRO A 71 2.13 1.49 -27.27
C PRO A 71 2.75 0.43 -28.17
N ASP A 72 3.47 0.93 -29.16
CA ASP A 72 3.97 0.21 -30.30
C ASP A 72 4.58 -1.16 -30.00
N SER A 73 4.69 -1.92 -31.08
CA SER A 73 5.58 -3.05 -31.39
C SER A 73 7.03 -2.96 -30.88
N GLN A 74 7.36 -2.11 -29.90
CA GLN A 74 8.62 -2.07 -29.16
C GLN A 74 8.74 -3.19 -28.12
N ALA A 75 7.65 -3.83 -27.69
CA ALA A 75 7.74 -5.02 -26.82
C ALA A 75 8.39 -6.25 -27.49
N HIS A 76 8.62 -6.20 -28.82
CA HIS A 76 9.36 -7.20 -29.58
C HIS A 76 10.80 -6.76 -29.93
N ALA A 77 11.17 -5.50 -29.66
CA ALA A 77 12.54 -5.02 -29.87
C ALA A 77 13.51 -5.51 -28.77
N ASP A 78 12.99 -5.95 -27.62
CA ASP A 78 13.76 -6.56 -26.52
C ASP A 78 14.09 -8.05 -26.75
N ALA A 79 14.05 -8.52 -28.00
CA ALA A 79 14.35 -9.92 -28.33
C ALA A 79 15.72 -10.41 -27.81
N PRO A 80 16.84 -9.66 -27.91
CA PRO A 80 18.13 -10.16 -27.42
C PRO A 80 18.27 -10.12 -25.89
N ALA A 81 17.52 -9.26 -25.18
CA ALA A 81 17.54 -9.19 -23.72
C ALA A 81 16.63 -10.25 -23.06
N ARG A 82 15.64 -10.77 -23.80
CA ARG A 82 14.83 -11.92 -23.36
C ARG A 82 15.55 -13.25 -23.56
N GLU A 83 16.50 -13.29 -24.49
CA GLU A 83 17.29 -14.49 -24.80
C GLU A 83 18.29 -14.84 -23.68
N SER A 84 18.65 -13.88 -22.82
CA SER A 84 19.51 -14.09 -21.65
C SER A 84 18.76 -14.47 -20.37
N VAL A 85 17.42 -14.46 -20.36
CA VAL A 85 16.62 -14.92 -19.21
C VAL A 85 16.49 -16.43 -19.34
N THR A 86 17.26 -17.16 -18.53
CA THR A 86 17.16 -18.61 -18.53
C THR A 86 15.79 -19.04 -18.00
N ALA A 87 15.36 -20.26 -18.33
CA ALA A 87 14.13 -20.82 -17.75
C ALA A 87 14.17 -20.88 -16.21
N ASN A 88 15.36 -20.87 -15.60
CA ASN A 88 15.54 -20.87 -14.16
C ASN A 88 15.28 -19.48 -13.57
N ASP A 89 15.76 -18.42 -14.21
CA ASP A 89 15.47 -17.04 -13.78
C ASP A 89 13.96 -16.75 -13.81
N LEU A 90 13.25 -17.28 -14.81
CA LEU A 90 11.79 -17.16 -14.89
C LEU A 90 11.08 -17.94 -13.77
N ARG A 91 11.61 -19.11 -13.40
CA ARG A 91 11.11 -19.89 -12.25
C ARG A 91 11.35 -19.16 -10.93
N GLU A 92 12.50 -18.53 -10.75
CA GLU A 92 12.82 -17.80 -9.54
C GLU A 92 11.93 -16.57 -9.38
N ARG A 93 11.76 -15.79 -10.47
CA ARG A 93 10.81 -14.65 -10.48
C ARG A 93 9.39 -15.11 -10.16
N SER A 94 8.92 -16.19 -10.77
CA SER A 94 7.57 -16.70 -10.49
C SER A 94 7.43 -17.22 -9.06
N ARG A 95 8.47 -17.83 -8.49
CA ARG A 95 8.51 -18.26 -7.10
C ARG A 95 8.47 -17.08 -6.15
N GLN A 96 9.24 -16.01 -6.40
CA GLN A 96 9.22 -14.79 -5.60
C GLN A 96 7.81 -14.17 -5.60
N GLU A 97 7.18 -14.06 -6.77
CA GLU A 97 5.81 -13.57 -6.91
C GLU A 97 4.80 -14.46 -6.18
N TYR A 98 4.93 -15.79 -6.28
CA TYR A 98 4.08 -16.73 -5.55
C TYR A 98 4.25 -16.58 -4.04
N LEU A 99 5.48 -16.48 -3.54
CA LEU A 99 5.77 -16.35 -2.12
C LEU A 99 5.19 -15.05 -1.55
N ARG A 100 5.28 -13.93 -2.28
CA ARG A 100 4.64 -12.66 -1.90
C ARG A 100 3.13 -12.81 -1.76
N LYS A 101 2.47 -13.41 -2.75
CA LYS A 101 1.02 -13.67 -2.70
C LYS A 101 0.65 -14.63 -1.57
N ARG A 102 1.46 -15.68 -1.38
CA ARG A 102 1.24 -16.71 -0.36
C ARG A 102 1.37 -16.14 1.04
N GLU A 103 2.35 -15.28 1.26
CA GLU A 103 2.55 -14.54 2.52
C GLU A 103 1.33 -13.67 2.81
N GLN A 104 0.87 -12.87 1.84
CA GLN A 104 -0.33 -12.03 1.99
C GLN A 104 -1.57 -12.87 2.35
N SER A 105 -1.86 -13.92 1.59
CA SER A 105 -3.00 -14.79 1.89
C SER A 105 -2.89 -15.48 3.25
N ARG A 106 -1.67 -15.80 3.71
CA ARG A 106 -1.48 -16.40 5.03
C ARG A 106 -1.68 -15.40 6.17
N LEU A 107 -1.27 -14.15 5.98
CA LEU A 107 -1.54 -13.07 6.92
C LEU A 107 -3.03 -12.76 7.02
N GLU A 108 -3.73 -12.68 5.89
CA GLU A 108 -5.17 -12.48 5.84
C GLU A 108 -5.92 -13.62 6.56
N LEU A 109 -5.52 -14.87 6.31
CA LEU A 109 -6.09 -16.01 7.03
C LEU A 109 -5.84 -15.93 8.53
N LEU A 110 -4.64 -15.54 8.97
CA LEU A 110 -4.31 -15.39 10.39
C LEU A 110 -5.13 -14.26 11.04
N ARG A 111 -5.32 -13.13 10.34
CA ARG A 111 -6.19 -12.04 10.80
C ARG A 111 -7.63 -12.52 10.98
N GLY A 112 -8.17 -13.23 9.99
CA GLY A 112 -9.50 -13.81 10.07
C GLY A 112 -9.63 -14.80 11.23
N GLN A 113 -8.63 -15.66 11.46
CA GLN A 113 -8.63 -16.58 12.60
C GLN A 113 -8.69 -15.85 13.95
N ILE A 114 -7.93 -14.77 14.11
CA ILE A 114 -7.96 -13.96 15.33
C ILE A 114 -9.34 -13.29 15.49
N GLU A 115 -9.85 -12.66 14.44
CA GLU A 115 -11.17 -12.00 14.45
C GLU A 115 -12.31 -12.99 14.77
N ASP A 116 -12.30 -14.16 14.15
CA ASP A 116 -13.28 -15.22 14.36
C ASP A 116 -13.23 -15.73 15.82
N GLU A 117 -12.04 -15.98 16.35
CA GLU A 117 -11.86 -16.42 17.74
C GLU A 117 -12.31 -15.32 18.74
N GLU A 118 -11.97 -14.06 18.48
CA GLU A 118 -12.40 -12.93 19.31
C GLU A 118 -13.93 -12.75 19.30
N GLN A 119 -14.57 -12.93 18.14
CA GLN A 119 -16.03 -12.86 18.02
C GLN A 119 -16.70 -14.07 18.68
N LEU A 120 -16.17 -15.29 18.48
CA LEU A 120 -16.74 -16.52 19.02
C LEU A 120 -16.71 -16.54 20.55
N PHE A 121 -15.61 -16.06 21.15
CA PHE A 121 -15.41 -16.06 22.59
C PHE A 121 -15.79 -14.72 23.25
N GLN A 122 -16.44 -13.81 22.53
CA GLN A 122 -16.87 -12.54 23.09
C GLN A 122 -17.85 -12.76 24.26
N GLY A 123 -17.46 -12.30 25.46
CA GLY A 123 -18.26 -12.44 26.68
C GLY A 123 -18.15 -13.80 27.38
N MET A 124 -17.31 -14.72 26.89
CA MET A 124 -17.00 -15.98 27.57
C MET A 124 -15.64 -15.89 28.29
N LYS A 125 -15.45 -16.71 29.33
CA LYS A 125 -14.14 -16.86 29.98
C LYS A 125 -13.33 -17.87 29.18
N LEU A 126 -12.22 -17.42 28.60
CA LEU A 126 -11.29 -18.32 27.93
C LEU A 126 -10.49 -19.13 28.96
N THR A 127 -10.15 -20.35 28.59
CA THR A 127 -9.17 -21.16 29.32
C THR A 127 -7.77 -20.57 29.15
N ASP A 128 -6.85 -20.89 30.07
CA ASP A 128 -5.48 -20.37 30.00
C ASP A 128 -4.78 -20.78 28.69
N ALA A 129 -5.01 -22.01 28.21
CA ALA A 129 -4.45 -22.50 26.96
C ALA A 129 -4.98 -21.74 25.72
N GLU A 130 -6.27 -21.39 25.72
CA GLU A 130 -6.87 -20.59 24.63
C GLU A 130 -6.35 -19.16 24.63
N ARG A 131 -6.17 -18.56 25.82
CA ARG A 131 -5.58 -17.23 25.96
C ARG A 131 -4.15 -17.20 25.44
N GLU A 132 -3.30 -18.14 25.85
CA GLU A 132 -1.92 -18.24 25.36
C GLU A 132 -1.87 -18.45 23.84
N ARG A 133 -2.78 -19.27 23.30
CA ARG A 133 -2.87 -19.48 21.85
C ARG A 133 -3.29 -18.21 21.10
N LEU A 134 -4.22 -17.42 21.64
CA LEU A 134 -4.62 -16.14 21.06
C LEU A 134 -3.50 -15.11 21.12
N GLU A 135 -2.81 -15.02 22.25
CA GLU A 135 -1.67 -14.13 22.44
C GLU A 135 -0.54 -14.47 21.47
N TYR A 136 -0.21 -15.76 21.31
CA TYR A 136 0.76 -16.22 20.33
C TYR A 136 0.37 -15.86 18.89
N GLN A 137 -0.90 -16.04 18.50
CA GLN A 137 -1.37 -15.66 17.17
C GLN A 137 -1.24 -14.15 16.92
N ARG A 138 -1.59 -13.33 17.91
CA ARG A 138 -1.43 -11.87 17.85
C ARG A 138 0.04 -11.46 17.73
N GLU A 139 0.93 -12.09 18.50
CA GLU A 139 2.36 -11.81 18.43
C GLU A 139 2.95 -12.20 17.07
N VAL A 140 2.57 -13.37 16.53
CA VAL A 140 2.99 -13.79 15.19
C VAL A 140 2.50 -12.82 14.12
N LEU A 141 1.25 -12.35 14.22
CA LEU A 141 0.73 -11.31 13.31
C LEU A 141 1.57 -10.03 13.39
N ARG A 142 1.84 -9.56 14.62
CA ARG A 142 2.64 -8.36 14.87
C ARG A 142 4.05 -8.46 14.27
N LEU A 143 4.75 -9.57 14.54
CA LEU A 143 6.10 -9.81 14.02
C LEU A 143 6.13 -9.89 12.49
N ALA A 144 5.09 -10.49 11.89
CA ALA A 144 5.02 -10.61 10.44
C ALA A 144 4.69 -9.27 9.76
N GLU A 145 3.85 -8.43 10.39
CA GLU A 145 3.59 -7.06 9.93
C GLU A 145 4.84 -6.18 10.05
N GLU A 146 5.52 -6.21 11.21
CA GLU A 146 6.80 -5.52 11.40
C GLU A 146 7.82 -5.92 10.33
N ARG A 147 7.94 -7.23 10.04
CA ARG A 147 8.85 -7.73 9.00
C ARG A 147 8.48 -7.20 7.61
N LYS A 148 7.20 -7.09 7.29
CA LYS A 148 6.73 -6.55 6.00
C LYS A 148 7.02 -5.05 5.89
N ASP A 149 6.98 -4.33 7.01
CA ASP A 149 7.23 -2.89 7.07
C ASP A 149 8.73 -2.54 7.04
N ILE A 150 9.62 -3.49 7.39
CA ILE A 150 11.06 -3.35 7.17
C ILE A 150 11.33 -3.32 5.66
N LYS A 151 11.32 -2.10 5.10
CA LYS A 151 11.91 -1.81 3.81
C LYS A 151 13.42 -1.89 3.96
N VAL A 152 14.00 -3.05 3.70
CA VAL A 152 15.45 -3.16 3.48
C VAL A 152 15.75 -2.34 2.23
N GLY A 153 16.10 -1.07 2.44
CA GLY A 153 16.71 -0.26 1.41
C GLY A 153 17.97 -0.97 0.95
N VAL A 154 18.29 -0.89 -0.35
CA VAL A 154 19.57 -1.35 -0.83
C VAL A 154 20.63 -0.50 -0.12
N GLU A 155 21.28 -1.04 0.91
CA GLU A 155 22.47 -0.45 1.54
C GLU A 155 23.63 -0.57 0.53
N GLY A 156 23.58 0.24 -0.51
CA GLY A 156 24.54 0.21 -1.60
C GLY A 156 24.39 1.43 -2.49
N TYR A 157 25.50 1.85 -3.09
CA TYR A 157 25.50 2.91 -4.08
C TYR A 157 24.69 2.45 -5.31
N VAL A 158 23.53 3.07 -5.51
CA VAL A 158 22.76 2.91 -6.74
C VAL A 158 23.26 3.96 -7.73
N MET A 159 23.76 3.53 -8.88
CA MET A 159 24.13 4.44 -9.95
C MET A 159 22.89 5.22 -10.39
N PRO A 160 22.92 6.56 -10.42
CA PRO A 160 21.81 7.36 -10.93
C PRO A 160 21.44 6.95 -12.36
N GLU A 161 20.16 6.96 -12.68
CA GLU A 161 19.71 6.71 -14.06
C GLU A 161 20.29 7.76 -15.02
N ASP A 162 20.72 7.32 -16.20
CA ASP A 162 21.22 8.21 -17.24
C ASP A 162 20.13 9.17 -17.73
N TYR A 163 20.43 10.47 -17.74
CA TYR A 163 19.51 11.52 -18.21
C TYR A 163 19.45 11.62 -19.73
N ILE A 164 20.23 10.81 -20.44
CA ILE A 164 20.36 10.79 -21.90
C ILE A 164 19.61 9.55 -22.40
N THR A 165 18.52 9.78 -23.14
CA THR A 165 17.85 8.67 -23.83
C THR A 165 18.78 8.08 -24.90
N GLU A 166 18.58 6.82 -25.28
CA GLU A 166 19.36 6.12 -26.32
C GLU A 166 19.41 6.87 -27.66
N LYS A 167 18.47 7.79 -27.91
CA LYS A 167 18.39 8.66 -29.09
C LYS A 167 19.08 10.02 -28.90
N GLY A 168 19.85 10.20 -27.83
CA GLY A 168 20.61 11.41 -27.51
C GLY A 168 19.76 12.59 -27.01
N LYS A 169 18.46 12.40 -26.74
CA LYS A 169 17.59 13.46 -26.19
C LYS A 169 17.69 13.46 -24.67
N ILE A 170 17.83 14.65 -24.08
CA ILE A 170 17.92 14.84 -22.63
C ILE A 170 16.52 14.88 -22.02
N ASP A 171 16.24 13.99 -21.08
CA ASP A 171 15.01 14.02 -20.30
C ASP A 171 15.13 15.07 -19.18
N ARG A 172 14.68 16.29 -19.47
CA ARG A 172 14.78 17.46 -18.56
C ARG A 172 14.27 17.17 -17.16
N LYS A 173 13.13 16.48 -17.06
CA LYS A 173 12.51 16.11 -15.77
C LYS A 173 13.41 15.20 -14.93
N ARG A 174 14.10 14.23 -15.54
CA ARG A 174 15.04 13.34 -14.82
C ARG A 174 16.28 14.12 -14.36
N LYS A 175 16.82 14.98 -15.22
CA LYS A 175 17.95 15.85 -14.88
C LYS A 175 17.61 16.77 -13.71
N GLU A 176 16.44 17.42 -13.74
CA GLU A 176 15.94 18.25 -12.65
C GLU A 176 15.78 17.42 -11.36
N GLN A 177 15.19 16.22 -11.45
CA GLN A 177 15.04 15.35 -10.29
C GLN A 177 16.39 14.97 -9.67
N VAL A 178 17.43 14.66 -10.46
CA VAL A 178 18.77 14.37 -9.94
C VAL A 178 19.40 15.60 -9.27
N LEU A 179 19.22 16.79 -9.86
CA LEU A 179 19.73 18.04 -9.28
C LEU A 179 19.05 18.37 -7.95
N TYR A 180 17.74 18.16 -7.85
CA TYR A 180 16.95 18.49 -6.67
C TYR A 180 16.83 17.35 -5.67
N GLN A 181 17.25 16.12 -5.99
CA GLN A 181 17.21 14.96 -5.08
C GLN A 181 17.97 15.21 -3.76
N ARG A 182 19.06 15.98 -3.81
CA ARG A 182 19.81 16.36 -2.60
C ARG A 182 19.03 17.32 -1.69
N TYR A 183 18.15 18.13 -2.27
CA TYR A 183 17.42 19.20 -1.58
C TYR A 183 15.96 18.82 -1.26
N GLN A 184 15.46 17.71 -1.80
CA GLN A 184 14.18 17.15 -1.39
C GLN A 184 14.36 16.52 -0.01
N GLU A 185 13.92 17.24 1.01
CA GLU A 185 13.64 16.60 2.30
C GLU A 185 12.60 15.49 2.07
N PRO A 186 12.86 14.24 2.51
CA PRO A 186 11.86 13.19 2.40
C PRO A 186 10.60 13.64 3.13
N ASP A 187 9.44 13.50 2.48
CA ASP A 187 8.14 13.88 3.03
C ASP A 187 7.94 13.24 4.41
N ARG A 188 7.94 14.08 5.45
CA ARG A 188 7.91 13.71 6.86
C ARG A 188 6.58 13.09 7.29
N ARG A 189 5.54 13.12 6.45
CA ARG A 189 4.16 12.82 6.84
C ARG A 189 3.41 11.87 5.90
N GLY A 190 4.15 11.09 5.09
CA GLY A 190 3.57 10.05 4.22
C GLY A 190 3.71 8.64 4.81
N PRO A 191 2.83 7.68 4.45
CA PRO A 191 2.98 6.26 4.80
C PRO A 191 4.19 5.57 4.12
N GLY A 192 5.05 6.36 3.46
CA GLY A 192 6.34 5.97 2.90
C GLY A 192 7.52 6.71 3.52
N ALA A 193 7.33 7.40 4.66
CA ALA A 193 8.42 7.99 5.45
C ALA A 193 9.30 6.86 5.98
N THR A 194 10.26 6.46 5.16
CA THR A 194 11.28 5.47 5.46
C THR A 194 11.94 5.86 6.79
N SER A 195 11.97 4.92 7.74
CA SER A 195 12.74 4.99 8.99
C SER A 195 14.25 5.23 8.80
N GLY A 196 14.72 5.31 7.55
CA GLY A 196 16.06 5.71 7.14
C GLY A 196 16.19 7.19 6.70
N ALA A 197 15.15 8.01 6.83
CA ALA A 197 15.35 9.46 6.97
C ALA A 197 15.99 9.68 8.34
N SER A 198 17.27 9.35 8.47
CA SER A 198 18.07 9.70 9.62
C SER A 198 17.90 11.20 9.81
N ARG A 199 17.15 11.58 10.83
CA ARG A 199 17.00 12.96 11.26
C ARG A 199 18.40 13.57 11.23
N SER A 200 18.56 14.73 10.60
CA SER A 200 19.84 15.44 10.64
C SER A 200 20.32 15.46 12.10
N GLU A 201 21.61 15.26 12.35
CA GLU A 201 22.17 15.23 13.71
C GLU A 201 21.73 16.47 14.51
N GLN A 202 21.63 17.61 13.82
CA GLN A 202 21.10 18.86 14.34
C GLN A 202 19.64 18.74 14.81
N GLU A 203 18.76 18.10 14.04
CA GLU A 203 17.35 17.95 14.40
C GLU A 203 17.15 16.96 15.56
N GLN A 204 18.01 15.93 15.65
CA GLN A 204 18.05 15.07 16.84
C GLN A 204 18.51 15.85 18.08
N TRP A 205 19.47 16.77 17.91
CA TRP A 205 19.92 17.63 18.99
C TRP A 205 18.82 18.61 19.43
N GLU A 206 18.16 19.29 18.50
CA GLU A 206 17.06 20.21 18.78
C GLU A 206 15.89 19.50 19.49
N GLU A 207 15.47 18.33 19.02
CA GLU A 207 14.41 17.56 19.66
C GLU A 207 14.80 17.06 21.05
N ARG A 208 16.07 16.68 21.25
CA ARG A 208 16.59 16.34 22.60
C ARG A 208 16.57 17.55 23.52
N GLN A 209 16.89 18.75 23.04
CA GLN A 209 16.77 19.98 23.83
C GLN A 209 15.30 20.31 24.12
N ILE A 210 14.42 20.27 23.13
CA ILE A 210 12.97 20.54 23.28
C ILE A 210 12.33 19.54 24.23
N SER A 211 12.63 18.25 24.10
CA SER A 211 12.10 17.23 25.02
C SER A 211 12.61 17.44 26.44
N ARG A 212 13.88 17.83 26.61
CA ARG A 212 14.46 18.13 27.92
C ARG A 212 13.85 19.38 28.55
N THR A 213 13.53 20.43 27.77
CA THR A 213 12.84 21.62 28.27
C THR A 213 11.36 21.35 28.55
N LEU A 214 10.68 20.58 27.71
CA LEU A 214 9.26 20.22 27.88
C LEU A 214 9.02 19.34 29.12
N ILE A 215 9.94 18.42 29.43
CA ILE A 215 9.88 17.59 30.66
C ILE A 215 10.12 18.47 31.89
N LYS A 216 11.03 19.46 31.82
CA LYS A 216 11.29 20.41 32.90
C LYS A 216 10.11 21.36 33.14
N GLY A 217 9.37 21.74 32.09
CA GLY A 217 8.17 22.56 32.17
C GLY A 217 6.92 21.84 32.72
N LYS A 218 6.94 20.50 32.81
CA LYS A 218 5.86 19.71 33.44
C LYS A 218 6.13 19.35 34.91
N VAL A 219 7.07 20.01 35.57
CA VAL A 219 7.19 19.95 37.03
C VAL A 219 6.03 20.77 37.65
N ARG A 220 4.95 20.03 37.93
CA ARG A 220 3.99 20.20 39.03
C ARG A 220 3.37 21.60 39.20
N GLU A 221 2.20 21.79 38.60
CA GLU A 221 1.11 22.46 39.33
C GLU A 221 0.86 21.67 40.63
N PRO A 222 1.05 22.24 41.83
CA PRO A 222 0.74 21.55 43.07
C PRO A 222 -0.78 21.46 43.19
N THR A 223 -1.36 20.35 42.74
CA THR A 223 -2.73 20.00 43.12
C THR A 223 -2.74 19.69 44.62
N ALA A 224 -3.70 20.29 45.33
CA ALA A 224 -3.81 20.38 46.79
C ALA A 224 -4.02 19.04 47.54
N ALA A 225 -3.62 17.90 46.97
CA ALA A 225 -3.89 16.56 47.49
C ALA A 225 -2.63 15.77 47.91
N THR A 226 -1.47 16.44 48.06
CA THR A 226 -0.28 15.85 48.69
C THR A 226 0.28 16.82 49.71
N ALA A 227 -0.58 17.22 50.65
CA ALA A 227 -0.21 17.88 51.89
C ALA A 227 -0.40 16.87 53.03
N THR A 228 0.60 16.01 53.24
CA THR A 228 0.72 15.20 54.45
C THR A 228 2.17 15.22 54.91
N ASP A 229 2.42 16.08 55.90
CA ASP A 229 3.25 15.88 57.09
C ASP A 229 4.60 15.15 56.96
N GLU A 230 5.67 15.96 56.89
CA GLU A 230 6.98 15.70 57.52
C GLU A 230 7.42 17.05 58.14
N PRO A 231 7.43 17.22 59.48
CA PRO A 231 7.78 18.48 60.12
C PRO A 231 9.31 18.60 60.25
N GLY A 232 9.95 19.38 59.38
CA GLY A 232 11.35 19.77 59.62
C GLY A 232 12.22 20.19 58.44
N THR A 233 11.71 20.31 57.21
CA THR A 233 12.52 20.82 56.09
C THR A 233 11.85 22.03 55.46
N GLU A 234 12.38 23.21 55.73
CA GLU A 234 12.02 24.45 55.04
C GLU A 234 12.13 24.24 53.52
N PRO A 235 11.19 24.76 52.71
CA PRO A 235 11.34 24.72 51.26
C PRO A 235 12.55 25.57 50.89
N THR A 236 13.62 24.92 50.41
CA THR A 236 14.80 25.63 49.93
C THR A 236 14.41 26.42 48.69
N GLU A 237 14.14 27.71 48.87
CA GLU A 237 14.13 28.71 47.82
C GLU A 237 15.54 28.71 47.21
N PHE A 238 15.67 28.16 46.00
CA PHE A 238 16.95 28.14 45.31
C PHE A 238 17.25 29.56 44.83
N ASP A 239 18.25 30.19 45.44
CA ASP A 239 18.77 31.45 44.96
C ASP A 239 19.55 31.21 43.66
N TYR A 240 19.18 31.94 42.60
CA TYR A 240 19.80 31.80 41.29
C TYR A 240 21.14 32.56 41.33
N ILE A 241 22.21 31.89 41.74
CA ILE A 241 23.56 32.45 41.68
C ILE A 241 24.04 32.34 40.22
N LEU A 242 23.56 33.25 39.39
CA LEU A 242 24.18 33.51 38.09
C LEU A 242 25.34 34.47 38.36
N ASP A 243 26.55 33.93 38.54
CA ASP A 243 27.77 34.75 38.56
C ASP A 243 27.99 35.30 37.13
N GLU A 244 27.32 36.40 36.81
CA GLU A 244 27.43 37.12 35.53
C GLU A 244 28.88 37.58 35.24
N THR A 245 29.77 37.49 36.22
CA THR A 245 31.20 37.84 36.11
C THR A 245 32.10 36.66 35.72
N ALA A 246 31.59 35.42 35.65
CA ALA A 246 32.40 34.23 35.35
C ALA A 246 32.46 33.89 33.84
N ILE A 247 31.63 34.53 33.01
CA ILE A 247 31.60 34.29 31.57
C ILE A 247 32.23 35.50 30.87
N ASP A 248 33.54 35.41 30.65
CA ASP A 248 34.27 36.38 29.84
C ASP A 248 34.03 36.02 28.36
N PHE A 249 33.08 36.71 27.72
CA PHE A 249 32.81 36.53 26.30
C PHE A 249 33.98 37.10 25.50
N VAL A 250 34.88 36.22 25.06
CA VAL A 250 35.90 36.58 24.07
C VAL A 250 35.18 36.93 22.77
N MET A 251 35.12 38.22 22.45
CA MET A 251 34.64 38.70 21.15
C MET A 251 35.52 38.08 20.06
N GLU A 252 34.87 37.48 19.06
CA GLU A 252 35.51 36.82 17.90
C GLU A 252 36.51 37.74 17.18
N SER A 253 36.33 39.06 17.28
CA SER A 253 37.26 40.07 16.75
C SER A 253 38.64 40.10 17.40
N THR A 254 38.86 39.39 18.51
CA THR A 254 40.18 39.28 19.18
C THR A 254 40.91 37.98 18.87
N LEU A 255 40.25 37.04 18.18
CA LEU A 255 40.82 35.73 17.84
C LEU A 255 41.55 35.71 16.48
N ASP A 256 41.30 36.71 15.63
CA ASP A 256 41.95 36.87 14.33
C ASP A 256 43.09 37.90 14.42
N PRO A 257 44.37 37.49 14.55
CA PRO A 257 45.49 38.38 14.35
C PRO A 257 45.77 38.53 12.84
N GLU A 258 44.80 39.02 12.06
CA GLU A 258 45.15 39.68 10.80
C GLU A 258 45.79 41.01 11.19
N THR A 259 47.12 41.03 11.11
CA THR A 259 47.93 42.18 11.45
C THR A 259 47.49 43.37 10.59
N ASP A 260 47.41 44.57 11.16
CA ASP A 260 47.10 45.80 10.41
C ASP A 260 48.04 46.02 9.20
N ALA A 261 49.20 45.33 9.17
CA ALA A 261 50.12 45.28 8.04
C ALA A 261 49.54 44.61 6.77
N ASP A 262 48.58 43.69 6.89
CA ASP A 262 47.95 43.01 5.74
C ASP A 262 46.80 43.83 5.13
N ARG A 263 46.22 44.77 5.89
CA ARG A 263 45.19 45.70 5.41
C ARG A 263 45.76 46.81 4.53
N GLU A 264 46.92 47.35 4.87
CA GLU A 264 47.59 48.39 4.08
C GLU A 264 48.14 47.88 2.74
N ALA A 265 48.28 46.55 2.56
CA ALA A 265 48.71 45.95 1.30
C ALA A 265 47.59 45.80 0.25
N ARG A 266 46.35 46.19 0.58
CA ARG A 266 45.17 46.06 -0.29
C ARG A 266 44.58 47.39 -0.79
N GLU A 267 45.14 48.53 -0.41
CA GLU A 267 44.88 49.85 -1.02
C GLU A 267 46.00 50.28 -1.98
#